data_AF-A0A5G2QZ76-F1
#
_entry.id   AF-A0A5G2QZ76-F1
#
_cell.length_a   1.000
_cell.length_b   1.000
_cell.length_c   1.000
_cell.angle_alpha   90.00
_cell.angle_beta   90.00
_cell.angle_gamma   90.00
#
_symmetry.space_group_name_H-M   'P 1'
#
loop_
_entity.id
_entity.type
_entity.pdbx_description
1 polymer ?
#
loop_
_entity_poly.entity_id
_entity_poly.type
_entity_poly.pdbx_seq_one_letter_code
_entity_poly.pdbx_strand_id
1 'polypeptide(L)'
;METEASSLRGAGAYFHLIFSPAAQKLPCQRSTFMGLESDPMYTFNWTTDNVEICDNGALCQETVLIIRSGRTETAILATKGCSSEGTPAITFIQHSPPPGIVTISYNNYCDDPLCNNRENLYEIWPEPATLHCPTCVALGNCLSAPSLPCPNDTNRCYQGKLQVTGGGINSPLEIKGCTAITGCRIMSGIFTIGPLWVKETCPFKSLTPRKVQSGAMWLPTSYWSLELPLLLLLPLLVH
;
A
#
# COMPACT_ATOMS: atom_id res chain seq x y z
N MET A 1 42.11 61.95 -34.04
CA MET A 1 42.84 60.85 -34.71
C MET A 1 44.09 60.65 -33.89
N GLU A 2 43.97 59.82 -32.87
CA GLU A 2 45.00 59.57 -31.86
C GLU A 2 45.87 58.41 -32.30
N THR A 3 47.19 58.55 -32.13
CA THR A 3 48.13 57.43 -32.22
C THR A 3 49.25 57.59 -31.20
N GLU A 4 49.42 56.51 -30.43
CA GLU A 4 50.59 55.98 -29.72
C GLU A 4 51.20 56.69 -28.50
N ALA A 5 51.15 55.98 -27.37
CA ALA A 5 52.35 55.67 -26.57
C ALA A 5 52.18 54.33 -25.82
N SER A 6 53.17 53.46 -25.99
CA SER A 6 53.36 52.13 -25.40
C SER A 6 53.70 52.18 -23.91
N SER A 7 53.21 51.24 -23.09
CA SER A 7 53.83 50.92 -21.78
C SER A 7 53.44 49.54 -21.22
N LEU A 8 54.44 48.65 -21.23
CA LEU A 8 54.86 47.64 -20.24
C LEU A 8 53.86 46.57 -19.69
N ARG A 9 54.29 45.33 -19.96
CA ARG A 9 53.85 44.05 -19.36
C ARG A 9 53.97 44.05 -17.83
N GLY A 10 52.92 43.58 -17.17
CA GLY A 10 52.96 43.06 -15.80
C GLY A 10 51.85 42.02 -15.63
N ALA A 11 52.23 40.75 -15.51
CA ALA A 11 51.30 39.63 -15.39
C ALA A 11 50.46 39.75 -14.12
N GLY A 12 49.17 40.06 -14.27
CA GLY A 12 48.20 39.98 -13.20
C GLY A 12 48.01 38.52 -12.80
N ALA A 13 48.34 38.20 -11.55
CA ALA A 13 48.01 36.92 -10.96
C ALA A 13 46.47 36.73 -11.01
N TYR A 14 46.01 35.76 -11.81
CA TYR A 14 44.65 35.28 -11.75
C TYR A 14 44.46 34.58 -10.40
N PHE A 15 44.04 35.34 -9.39
CA PHE A 15 43.46 34.79 -8.17
C PHE A 15 42.09 34.22 -8.56
N HIS A 16 42.05 32.94 -8.92
CA HIS A 16 40.81 32.20 -8.91
C HIS A 16 40.32 32.14 -7.47
N LEU A 17 39.37 33.02 -7.12
CA LEU A 17 38.55 32.84 -5.94
C LEU A 17 37.74 31.56 -6.15
N ILE A 18 38.25 30.45 -5.64
CA ILE A 18 37.44 29.24 -5.43
C ILE A 18 36.42 29.64 -4.36
N PHE A 19 35.24 30.06 -4.79
CA PHE A 19 34.06 30.09 -3.93
C PHE A 19 33.74 28.63 -3.60
N SER A 20 34.30 28.12 -2.50
CA SER A 20 33.74 26.96 -1.84
C SER A 20 32.32 27.35 -1.40
N PRO A 21 31.26 26.63 -1.82
CA PRO A 21 29.94 26.88 -1.27
C PRO A 21 30.06 26.73 0.26
N ALA A 22 29.61 27.74 1.00
CA ALA A 22 29.50 27.62 2.44
C ALA A 22 28.68 26.35 2.73
N ALA A 23 29.23 25.45 3.53
CA ALA A 23 28.55 24.23 3.93
C ALA A 23 27.17 24.58 4.50
N GLN A 24 26.10 24.24 3.77
CA GLN A 24 24.75 24.42 4.27
C GLN A 24 24.56 23.41 5.40
N LYS A 25 24.52 23.93 6.62
CA LYS A 25 24.23 23.17 7.82
C LYS A 25 22.76 22.78 7.79
N LEU A 26 22.46 21.48 7.74
CA LEU A 26 21.11 20.94 7.68
C LEU A 26 20.56 20.75 9.11
N PRO A 27 19.54 21.50 9.54
CA PRO A 27 18.88 21.24 10.81
C PRO A 27 17.81 20.14 10.66
N CYS A 28 17.74 19.22 11.61
CA CYS A 28 16.74 18.14 11.64
C CYS A 28 16.07 18.06 13.02
N GLN A 29 14.80 17.65 13.07
CA GLN A 29 14.15 17.34 14.35
C GLN A 29 14.84 16.14 15.00
N ARG A 30 14.98 16.17 16.33
CA ARG A 30 15.59 15.10 17.13
C ARG A 30 14.62 14.60 18.19
N SER A 31 14.37 13.29 18.21
CA SER A 31 13.60 12.65 19.27
C SER A 31 13.82 11.14 19.28
N THR A 32 13.57 10.53 20.43
CA THR A 32 13.52 9.07 20.59
C THR A 32 12.37 8.73 21.52
N PHE A 33 11.54 7.78 21.12
CA PHE A 33 10.44 7.27 21.91
C PHE A 33 10.45 5.75 21.91
N MET A 34 10.21 5.16 23.07
CA MET A 34 9.95 3.74 23.22
C MET A 34 8.91 3.57 24.31
N GLY A 35 7.76 2.99 23.97
CA GLY A 35 6.65 2.88 24.89
C GLY A 35 5.52 1.99 24.40
N LEU A 36 4.56 1.78 25.28
CA LEU A 36 3.32 1.07 25.02
C LEU A 36 2.17 2.09 25.01
N GLU A 37 1.38 2.08 23.95
CA GLU A 37 0.24 2.98 23.75
C GLU A 37 -1.04 2.19 23.50
N SER A 38 -2.13 2.56 24.16
CA SER A 38 -3.42 1.87 23.97
C SER A 38 -4.08 2.19 22.63
N ASP A 39 -3.97 3.43 22.15
CA ASP A 39 -4.60 3.89 20.91
C ASP A 39 -3.76 4.95 20.16
N PRO A 40 -2.54 4.59 19.73
CA PRO A 40 -1.60 5.57 19.19
C PRO A 40 -1.99 6.15 17.83
N MET A 41 -2.99 5.58 17.16
CA MET A 41 -3.54 6.16 15.94
C MET A 41 -4.05 7.59 16.17
N TYR A 42 -4.60 7.86 17.35
CA TYR A 42 -5.17 9.17 17.70
C TYR A 42 -4.44 9.85 18.86
N THR A 43 -3.76 9.10 19.74
CA THR A 43 -3.13 9.67 20.95
C THR A 43 -1.64 9.96 20.80
N PHE A 44 -0.94 9.30 19.87
CA PHE A 44 0.51 9.44 19.78
C PHE A 44 0.88 10.76 19.10
N ASN A 45 1.49 11.65 19.88
CA ASN A 45 2.05 12.90 19.40
C ASN A 45 3.57 12.78 19.27
N TRP A 46 4.07 12.91 18.05
CA TRP A 46 5.48 12.80 17.69
C TRP A 46 6.12 14.16 17.35
N THR A 47 5.50 15.26 17.78
CA THR A 47 6.13 16.58 17.74
C THR A 47 7.34 16.63 18.68
N THR A 48 8.34 17.44 18.31
CA THR A 48 9.51 17.70 19.14
C THR A 48 10.04 19.09 18.82
N ASP A 49 10.42 19.83 19.87
CA ASP A 49 11.08 21.14 19.73
C ASP A 49 12.61 21.00 19.65
N ASN A 50 13.13 19.79 19.88
CA ASN A 50 14.56 19.52 19.83
C ASN A 50 15.01 19.44 18.36
N VAL A 51 16.03 20.22 18.04
CA VAL A 51 16.66 20.26 16.72
C VAL A 51 18.15 19.98 16.88
N GLU A 52 18.71 19.20 15.97
CA GLU A 52 20.15 19.01 15.84
C GLU A 52 20.65 19.48 14.48
N ILE A 53 21.93 19.85 14.41
CA ILE A 53 22.58 20.29 13.18
C ILE A 53 23.43 19.14 12.64
N CYS A 54 23.16 18.71 11.42
CA CYS A 54 23.83 17.57 10.81
C CYS A 54 25.18 17.94 10.18
N ASP A 55 26.04 16.92 10.11
CA ASP A 55 27.29 16.98 9.37
C ASP A 55 27.06 17.12 7.86
N ASN A 56 28.09 17.54 7.14
CA ASN A 56 27.99 17.75 5.69
C ASN A 56 27.63 16.45 4.96
N GLY A 57 26.58 16.51 4.13
CA GLY A 57 26.13 15.36 3.33
C GLY A 57 25.24 14.37 4.09
N ALA A 58 24.95 14.61 5.36
CA ALA A 58 23.93 13.87 6.10
C ALA A 58 22.50 14.31 5.71
N LEU A 59 21.54 13.44 5.99
CA LEU A 59 20.11 13.64 5.77
C LEU A 59 19.37 13.73 7.10
N CYS A 60 18.16 14.28 7.09
CA CYS A 60 17.20 14.06 8.17
C CYS A 60 16.54 12.69 8.01
N GLN A 61 16.25 12.04 9.13
CA GLN A 61 15.44 10.82 9.18
C GLN A 61 14.35 10.91 10.23
N GLU A 62 13.22 10.28 9.94
CA GLU A 62 12.20 9.90 10.91
C GLU A 62 11.80 8.45 10.67
N THR A 63 11.98 7.59 11.67
CA THR A 63 11.67 6.16 11.60
C THR A 63 10.76 5.78 12.75
N VAL A 64 9.72 5.00 12.46
CA VAL A 64 8.85 4.40 13.47
C VAL A 64 8.59 2.93 13.17
N LEU A 65 8.71 2.09 14.20
CA LEU A 65 8.31 0.69 14.22
C LEU A 65 7.11 0.54 15.18
N ILE A 66 6.05 -0.06 14.66
CA ILE A 66 4.79 -0.27 15.35
C ILE A 66 4.55 -1.77 15.44
N ILE A 67 4.35 -2.29 16.66
CA ILE A 67 4.06 -3.70 16.91
C ILE A 67 2.78 -3.78 17.74
N ARG A 68 1.75 -4.42 17.19
CA ARG A 68 0.47 -4.63 17.85
C ARG A 68 0.16 -6.11 17.92
N SER A 69 -0.31 -6.59 19.07
CA SER A 69 -0.79 -7.97 19.24
C SER A 69 -2.28 -7.95 19.61
N GLY A 70 -3.18 -8.21 18.67
CA GLY A 70 -4.63 -8.23 18.96
C GLY A 70 -5.22 -6.85 19.36
N ARG A 71 -6.11 -6.82 20.36
CA ARG A 71 -6.81 -5.60 20.84
C ARG A 71 -6.14 -4.94 22.06
N THR A 72 -4.89 -5.25 22.35
CA THR A 72 -4.15 -4.73 23.51
C THR A 72 -3.28 -3.52 23.14
N GLU A 73 -2.41 -3.12 24.08
CA GLU A 73 -1.35 -2.14 23.92
C GLU A 73 -0.51 -2.38 22.66
N THR A 74 -0.11 -1.28 22.03
CA THR A 74 0.77 -1.22 20.86
C THR A 74 2.14 -0.76 21.30
N ALA A 75 3.19 -1.50 20.98
CA ALA A 75 4.56 -1.05 21.15
C ALA A 75 4.96 -0.11 20.01
N ILE A 76 5.54 1.03 20.36
CA ILE A 76 6.04 2.03 19.42
C ILE A 76 7.50 2.29 19.74
N LEU A 77 8.33 2.19 18.71
CA LEU A 77 9.72 2.61 18.73
C LEU A 77 9.86 3.67 17.66
N ALA A 78 10.09 4.91 18.04
CA ALA A 78 10.14 6.04 17.12
C ALA A 78 11.42 6.85 17.31
N THR A 79 12.05 7.29 16.23
CA THR A 79 13.26 8.11 16.27
C THR A 79 13.28 9.15 15.16
N LYS A 80 13.77 10.35 15.48
CA LYS A 80 14.09 11.43 14.55
C LYS A 80 15.53 11.88 14.76
N GLY A 81 16.23 12.22 13.69
CA GLY A 81 17.56 12.82 13.78
C GLY A 81 18.30 12.88 12.45
N CYS A 82 19.61 13.11 12.52
CA CYS A 82 20.54 13.06 11.39
C CYS A 82 20.89 11.62 11.04
N SER A 83 21.12 11.35 9.76
CA SER A 83 21.67 10.09 9.26
C SER A 83 22.75 10.35 8.21
N SER A 84 23.91 9.72 8.37
CA SER A 84 24.98 9.72 7.36
C SER A 84 24.73 8.72 6.24
N GLU A 85 23.73 7.86 6.39
CA GLU A 85 23.38 6.80 5.44
C GLU A 85 21.95 6.98 4.92
N GLY A 86 21.71 6.51 3.70
CA GLY A 86 20.40 6.56 3.05
C GLY A 86 20.36 7.47 1.83
N THR A 87 19.22 7.44 1.15
CA THR A 87 18.89 8.34 0.05
C THR A 87 17.50 8.91 0.32
N PRO A 88 17.21 10.17 -0.07
CA PRO A 88 15.88 10.75 0.13
C PRO A 88 14.78 9.84 -0.43
N ALA A 89 13.96 9.31 0.47
CA ALA A 89 12.91 8.36 0.15
C ALA A 89 12.00 8.12 1.37
N ILE A 90 10.71 7.95 1.08
CA ILE A 90 9.74 7.45 2.05
C ILE A 90 9.55 5.96 1.81
N THR A 91 9.67 5.17 2.86
CA THR A 91 9.49 3.72 2.85
C THR A 91 8.44 3.33 3.87
N PHE A 92 7.46 2.55 3.43
CA PHE A 92 6.45 1.94 4.28
C PHE A 92 6.46 0.43 4.06
N ILE A 93 6.56 -0.34 5.14
CA ILE A 93 6.59 -1.80 5.10
C ILE A 93 5.62 -2.36 6.13
N GLN A 94 4.69 -3.18 5.67
CA GLN A 94 3.91 -4.06 6.52
C GLN A 94 4.64 -5.40 6.62
N HIS A 95 5.40 -5.58 7.70
CA HIS A 95 6.18 -6.80 7.96
C HIS A 95 5.26 -7.99 8.25
N SER A 96 4.22 -7.75 9.06
CA SER A 96 3.22 -8.76 9.43
C SER A 96 1.81 -8.17 9.25
N PRO A 97 1.00 -8.68 8.31
CA PRO A 97 -0.38 -8.25 8.14
C PRO A 97 -1.32 -8.92 9.17
N PRO A 98 -2.47 -8.31 9.48
CA PRO A 98 -3.50 -8.93 10.32
C PRO A 98 -4.11 -10.20 9.68
N PRO A 99 -4.72 -11.12 10.47
CA PRO A 99 -4.98 -11.04 11.92
C PRO A 99 -3.81 -11.49 12.80
N GLY A 100 -3.84 -11.12 14.10
CA GLY A 100 -2.85 -11.54 15.09
C GLY A 100 -1.84 -10.44 15.44
N ILE A 101 -0.54 -10.76 15.30
CA ILE A 101 0.54 -9.78 15.47
C ILE A 101 0.66 -8.97 14.18
N VAL A 102 0.51 -7.65 14.29
CA VAL A 102 0.71 -6.70 13.20
C VAL A 102 2.01 -5.95 13.47
N THR A 103 2.88 -5.89 12.47
CA THR A 103 4.17 -5.19 12.57
C THR A 103 4.39 -4.33 11.34
N ILE A 104 4.62 -3.04 11.55
CA ILE A 104 4.77 -2.04 10.48
C ILE A 104 5.94 -1.14 10.79
N SER A 105 6.69 -0.78 9.76
CA SER A 105 7.66 0.29 9.84
C SER A 105 7.38 1.37 8.80
N TYR A 106 7.52 2.62 9.21
CA TYR A 106 7.65 3.76 8.33
C TYR A 106 9.02 4.39 8.54
N ASN A 107 9.63 4.82 7.46
CA ASN A 107 10.84 5.61 7.50
C ASN A 107 10.82 6.66 6.38
N ASN A 108 11.26 7.86 6.67
CA ASN A 108 11.43 8.94 5.71
C ASN A 108 12.82 9.56 5.87
N TYR A 109 13.65 9.41 4.84
CA TYR A 109 14.89 10.17 4.67
C TYR A 109 14.63 11.37 3.78
N CYS A 110 15.10 12.55 4.16
CA CYS A 110 14.89 13.78 3.42
C CYS A 110 16.04 14.78 3.66
N ASP A 111 16.25 15.71 2.71
CA ASP A 111 17.41 16.62 2.64
C ASP A 111 17.04 18.11 2.81
N ASP A 112 15.76 18.41 3.08
CA ASP A 112 15.31 19.76 3.39
C ASP A 112 15.40 20.07 4.91
N PRO A 113 15.68 21.34 5.31
CA PRO A 113 15.67 21.73 6.72
C PRO A 113 14.38 21.35 7.45
N LEU A 114 14.49 20.63 8.56
CA LEU A 114 13.38 20.19 9.42
C LEU A 114 12.31 19.36 8.70
N CYS A 115 12.65 18.69 7.60
CA CYS A 115 11.70 17.90 6.80
C CYS A 115 11.16 16.65 7.52
N ASN A 116 11.86 16.16 8.55
CA ASN A 116 11.45 15.02 9.37
C ASN A 116 10.45 15.45 10.47
N ASN A 117 9.35 16.07 10.04
CA ASN A 117 8.40 16.79 10.89
C ASN A 117 7.07 16.06 11.14
N ARG A 118 6.98 14.74 10.91
CA ARG A 118 5.72 14.03 11.11
C ARG A 118 5.27 14.09 12.56
N GLU A 119 4.02 14.48 12.77
CA GLU A 119 3.46 14.72 14.11
C GLU A 119 2.62 13.54 14.63
N ASN A 120 2.06 12.73 13.74
CA ASN A 120 1.15 11.65 14.10
C ASN A 120 1.32 10.41 13.20
N LEU A 121 0.74 9.30 13.65
CA LEU A 121 0.84 8.00 12.99
C LEU A 121 -0.43 7.60 12.22
N TYR A 122 -1.43 8.46 12.12
CA TYR A 122 -2.72 8.15 11.49
C TYR A 122 -2.57 7.61 10.05
N GLU A 123 -1.74 8.26 9.23
CA GLU A 123 -1.52 7.87 7.83
C GLU A 123 -0.64 6.62 7.66
N ILE A 124 0.09 6.23 8.71
CA ILE A 124 0.95 5.03 8.75
C ILE A 124 0.15 3.84 9.30
N TRP A 125 -0.96 4.10 9.99
CA TRP A 125 -1.70 3.06 10.65
C TRP A 125 -2.35 2.13 9.61
N PRO A 126 -2.17 0.80 9.73
CA PRO A 126 -2.96 -0.12 8.95
C PRO A 126 -4.37 0.00 9.50
N GLU A 127 -5.25 0.73 8.82
CA GLU A 127 -6.66 0.49 9.01
C GLU A 127 -6.86 -1.01 8.87
N PRO A 128 -7.36 -1.73 9.91
CA PRO A 128 -7.86 -3.05 9.64
C PRO A 128 -8.90 -2.81 8.55
N ALA A 129 -8.66 -3.32 7.36
CA ALA A 129 -9.71 -3.42 6.37
C ALA A 129 -10.71 -4.40 6.97
N THR A 130 -11.51 -3.95 7.93
CA THR A 130 -12.68 -4.64 8.40
C THR A 130 -13.55 -4.70 7.16
N LEU A 131 -13.51 -5.85 6.51
CA LEU A 131 -14.46 -6.17 5.48
C LEU A 131 -15.84 -5.85 6.05
N HIS A 132 -16.63 -5.07 5.33
CA HIS A 132 -18.02 -4.84 5.68
C HIS A 132 -18.89 -5.55 4.68
N CYS A 133 -19.88 -6.30 5.17
CA CYS A 133 -20.78 -7.06 4.31
C CYS A 133 -22.24 -6.71 4.61
N PRO A 134 -23.09 -6.62 3.56
CA PRO A 134 -24.54 -6.67 3.74
C PRO A 134 -24.88 -7.91 4.56
N THR A 135 -25.55 -7.74 5.68
CA THR A 135 -25.84 -8.83 6.61
C THR A 135 -27.34 -8.97 6.82
N CYS A 136 -27.89 -10.15 6.53
CA CYS A 136 -29.29 -10.47 6.76
C CYS A 136 -29.55 -11.98 6.67
N VAL A 137 -30.61 -12.44 7.34
CA VAL A 137 -31.23 -13.75 7.14
C VAL A 137 -32.74 -13.57 7.12
N ALA A 138 -33.42 -14.12 6.12
CA ALA A 138 -34.88 -14.00 6.00
C ALA A 138 -35.49 -15.24 5.33
N LEU A 139 -36.70 -15.60 5.77
CA LEU A 139 -37.60 -16.44 4.98
C LEU A 139 -38.13 -15.57 3.82
N GLY A 140 -37.98 -16.04 2.59
CA GLY A 140 -38.19 -15.20 1.41
C GLY A 140 -36.96 -14.37 1.09
N ASN A 141 -37.13 -13.04 1.12
CA ASN A 141 -36.10 -12.08 0.77
C ASN A 141 -35.83 -11.12 1.94
N CYS A 142 -34.59 -10.65 2.05
CA CYS A 142 -34.24 -9.62 3.02
C CYS A 142 -34.84 -8.27 2.60
N LEU A 143 -35.63 -7.64 3.49
CA LEU A 143 -36.15 -6.28 3.29
C LEU A 143 -35.03 -5.23 3.37
N SER A 144 -34.05 -5.46 4.23
CA SER A 144 -32.84 -4.66 4.36
C SER A 144 -31.65 -5.57 4.70
N ALA A 145 -30.46 -5.12 4.34
CA ALA A 145 -29.21 -5.81 4.64
C ALA A 145 -28.13 -4.77 4.94
N PRO A 146 -28.10 -4.19 6.15
CA PRO A 146 -27.10 -3.18 6.51
C PRO A 146 -25.69 -3.75 6.37
N SER A 147 -24.75 -2.88 5.99
CA SER A 147 -23.34 -3.25 5.88
C SER A 147 -22.73 -3.26 7.28
N LEU A 148 -22.38 -4.44 7.79
CA LEU A 148 -21.82 -4.64 9.13
C LEU A 148 -20.35 -5.06 9.05
N PRO A 149 -19.52 -4.68 10.03
CA PRO A 149 -18.13 -5.10 10.10
C PRO A 149 -18.04 -6.61 10.29
N CYS A 150 -17.08 -7.22 9.60
CA CYS A 150 -16.86 -8.65 9.62
C CYS A 150 -15.89 -9.10 10.72
N PRO A 151 -16.09 -10.30 11.29
CA PRO A 151 -15.14 -10.89 12.24
C PRO A 151 -13.81 -11.24 11.57
N ASN A 152 -12.72 -11.27 12.36
CA ASN A 152 -11.34 -11.40 11.89
C ASN A 152 -11.06 -12.61 10.97
N ASP A 153 -11.85 -13.69 11.09
CA ASP A 153 -11.64 -14.93 10.33
C ASP A 153 -12.39 -14.99 9.00
N THR A 154 -12.97 -13.87 8.56
CA THR A 154 -13.73 -13.79 7.30
C THR A 154 -13.05 -12.84 6.32
N ASN A 155 -13.04 -13.23 5.04
CA ASN A 155 -12.29 -12.53 4.00
C ASN A 155 -13.14 -12.16 2.77
N ARG A 156 -14.45 -12.42 2.81
CA ARG A 156 -15.39 -12.10 1.72
C ARG A 156 -16.84 -12.00 2.20
N CYS A 157 -17.66 -11.38 1.37
CA CYS A 157 -19.10 -11.37 1.53
C CYS A 157 -19.74 -12.51 0.76
N TYR A 158 -20.56 -13.29 1.45
CA TYR A 158 -21.49 -14.23 0.86
C TYR A 158 -22.84 -13.54 0.64
N GLN A 159 -23.46 -13.85 -0.49
CA GLN A 159 -24.85 -13.51 -0.78
C GLN A 159 -25.44 -14.69 -1.54
N GLY A 160 -26.51 -15.28 -1.04
CA GLY A 160 -27.14 -16.42 -1.69
C GLY A 160 -28.53 -16.71 -1.17
N LYS A 161 -29.18 -17.66 -1.83
CA LYS A 161 -30.50 -18.17 -1.49
C LYS A 161 -30.47 -19.68 -1.34
N LEU A 162 -31.13 -20.19 -0.31
CA LEU A 162 -31.37 -21.60 -0.07
C LEU A 162 -32.84 -21.90 -0.37
N GLN A 163 -33.12 -22.76 -1.33
CA GLN A 163 -34.46 -23.34 -1.46
C GLN A 163 -34.51 -24.63 -0.64
N VAL A 164 -35.32 -24.65 0.42
CA VAL A 164 -35.49 -25.82 1.29
C VAL A 164 -36.82 -26.50 0.99
N THR A 165 -36.79 -27.79 0.70
CA THR A 165 -37.98 -28.62 0.41
C THR A 165 -37.94 -29.93 1.19
N GLY A 166 -39.11 -30.54 1.44
CA GLY A 166 -39.23 -31.85 2.11
C GLY A 166 -39.66 -31.75 3.57
N GLY A 167 -40.12 -32.86 4.16
CA GLY A 167 -40.61 -32.88 5.54
C GLY A 167 -41.78 -31.92 5.83
N GLY A 168 -42.58 -31.57 4.82
CA GLY A 168 -43.64 -30.56 4.92
C GLY A 168 -43.17 -29.10 4.79
N ILE A 169 -41.88 -28.87 4.55
CA ILE A 169 -41.30 -27.54 4.35
C ILE A 169 -41.14 -27.28 2.85
N ASN A 170 -41.50 -26.06 2.43
CA ASN A 170 -41.16 -25.51 1.12
C ASN A 170 -40.95 -24.00 1.27
N SER A 171 -39.71 -23.58 1.47
CA SER A 171 -39.40 -22.18 1.76
C SER A 171 -38.07 -21.74 1.15
N PRO A 172 -38.03 -20.59 0.46
CA PRO A 172 -36.78 -19.91 0.17
C PRO A 172 -36.23 -19.21 1.41
N LEU A 173 -34.91 -19.21 1.58
CA LEU A 173 -34.19 -18.39 2.54
C LEU A 173 -33.16 -17.53 1.82
N GLU A 174 -33.10 -16.24 2.11
CA GLU A 174 -32.01 -15.36 1.67
C GLU A 174 -31.02 -15.17 2.82
N ILE A 175 -29.73 -15.30 2.52
CA ILE A 175 -28.63 -15.16 3.48
C ILE A 175 -27.57 -14.27 2.87
N LYS A 176 -27.19 -13.22 3.60
CA LYS A 176 -26.05 -12.35 3.28
C LYS A 176 -25.20 -12.15 4.53
N GLY A 177 -23.89 -12.09 4.37
CA GLY A 177 -22.99 -11.81 5.48
C GLY A 177 -21.54 -12.13 5.16
N CYS A 178 -20.71 -12.05 6.19
CA CYS A 178 -19.29 -12.36 6.12
C CYS A 178 -19.07 -13.87 6.09
N THR A 179 -18.10 -14.35 5.32
CA THR A 179 -17.70 -15.76 5.33
C THR A 179 -16.23 -15.94 4.98
N ALA A 180 -15.66 -17.08 5.37
CA ALA A 180 -14.40 -17.60 4.83
C ALA A 180 -14.64 -18.61 3.68
N ILE A 181 -15.88 -19.08 3.51
CA ILE A 181 -16.24 -20.11 2.54
C ILE A 181 -16.10 -19.55 1.12
N THR A 182 -15.33 -20.25 0.29
CA THR A 182 -15.10 -19.84 -1.09
C THR A 182 -16.22 -20.35 -2.00
N GLY A 183 -16.85 -19.41 -2.71
CA GLY A 183 -17.89 -19.70 -3.68
C GLY A 183 -19.28 -19.90 -3.06
N CYS A 184 -20.15 -20.56 -3.81
CA CYS A 184 -21.53 -20.85 -3.41
C CYS A 184 -21.59 -22.23 -2.74
N ARG A 185 -21.05 -22.32 -1.51
CA ARG A 185 -20.86 -23.57 -0.78
C ARG A 185 -21.11 -23.46 0.73
N ILE A 186 -22.03 -22.62 1.20
CA ILE A 186 -22.34 -22.56 2.65
C ILE A 186 -22.91 -23.89 3.17
N MET A 187 -23.52 -24.69 2.29
CA MET A 187 -23.95 -26.05 2.60
C MET A 187 -22.84 -27.10 2.41
N SER A 188 -21.62 -26.70 2.04
CA SER A 188 -20.46 -27.58 1.80
C SER A 188 -20.73 -28.76 0.84
N GLY A 189 -21.67 -28.60 -0.08
CA GLY A 189 -22.10 -29.68 -1.00
C GLY A 189 -23.04 -30.73 -0.38
N ILE A 190 -23.49 -30.51 0.87
CA ILE A 190 -24.46 -31.37 1.57
C ILE A 190 -25.85 -30.81 1.33
N PHE A 191 -26.55 -31.40 0.37
CA PHE A 191 -27.89 -30.94 -0.06
C PHE A 191 -29.04 -31.73 0.56
N THR A 192 -28.77 -32.76 1.36
CA THR A 192 -29.79 -33.59 2.02
C THR A 192 -29.53 -33.64 3.52
N ILE A 193 -30.51 -33.22 4.32
CA ILE A 193 -30.47 -33.22 5.78
C ILE A 193 -31.75 -33.90 6.30
N GLY A 194 -31.65 -35.19 6.61
CA GLY A 194 -32.84 -35.98 6.96
C GLY A 194 -33.89 -35.94 5.84
N PRO A 195 -35.15 -35.55 6.12
CA PRO A 195 -36.20 -35.43 5.10
C PRO A 195 -36.10 -34.15 4.26
N LEU A 196 -35.12 -33.28 4.52
CA LEU A 196 -34.98 -31.98 3.85
C LEU A 196 -33.97 -32.07 2.70
N TRP A 197 -34.30 -31.38 1.61
CA TRP A 197 -33.43 -31.11 0.49
C TRP A 197 -33.20 -29.60 0.37
N VAL A 198 -31.94 -29.19 0.16
CA VAL A 198 -31.51 -27.80 0.14
C VAL A 198 -30.78 -27.49 -1.16
N LYS A 199 -31.29 -26.54 -1.94
CA LYS A 199 -30.61 -26.02 -3.13
C LYS A 199 -30.02 -24.64 -2.85
N GLU A 200 -28.71 -24.55 -2.89
CA GLU A 200 -27.98 -23.29 -2.76
C GLU A 200 -27.82 -22.59 -4.13
N THR A 201 -28.07 -21.29 -4.17
CA THR A 201 -27.92 -20.44 -5.38
C THR A 201 -27.31 -19.10 -5.00
N CYS A 202 -26.31 -18.64 -5.77
CA CYS A 202 -25.63 -17.37 -5.50
C CYS A 202 -25.50 -16.57 -6.80
N PRO A 203 -25.48 -15.23 -6.74
CA PRO A 203 -25.23 -14.42 -7.92
C PRO A 203 -23.79 -14.64 -8.39
N PHE A 204 -23.64 -14.91 -9.70
CA PHE A 204 -22.33 -14.96 -10.34
C PHE A 204 -21.71 -13.56 -10.33
N LYS A 205 -20.63 -13.35 -9.58
CA LYS A 205 -19.77 -12.19 -9.81
C LYS A 205 -18.82 -12.54 -10.94
N SER A 206 -19.08 -12.00 -12.14
CA SER A 206 -18.02 -11.86 -13.15
C SER A 206 -16.93 -11.01 -12.50
N LEU A 207 -15.75 -11.58 -12.26
CA LEU A 207 -14.55 -10.78 -12.10
C LEU A 207 -14.33 -10.11 -13.45
N THR A 208 -14.82 -8.88 -13.62
CA THR A 208 -14.39 -8.06 -14.74
C THR A 208 -12.87 -7.89 -14.61
N PRO A 209 -12.07 -8.27 -15.61
CA PRO A 209 -10.67 -7.89 -15.64
C PRO A 209 -10.64 -6.37 -15.54
N ARG A 210 -9.88 -5.82 -14.58
CA ARG A 210 -9.55 -4.39 -14.59
C ARG A 210 -8.96 -4.09 -15.97
N LYS A 211 -9.69 -3.33 -16.78
CA LYS A 211 -9.15 -2.78 -18.02
C LYS A 211 -8.03 -1.84 -17.60
N VAL A 212 -6.79 -2.27 -17.74
CA VAL A 212 -5.64 -1.36 -17.68
C VAL A 212 -5.80 -0.44 -18.88
N GLN A 213 -6.25 0.78 -18.62
CA GLN A 213 -6.26 1.84 -19.61
C GLN A 213 -4.81 2.32 -19.75
N SER A 214 -3.96 1.57 -20.45
CA SER A 214 -2.73 2.10 -21.00
C SER A 214 -3.11 3.02 -22.17
N GLY A 215 -3.34 4.29 -21.85
CA GLY A 215 -3.45 5.36 -22.85
C GLY A 215 -2.07 5.81 -23.30
N ALA A 216 -1.31 4.95 -23.97
CA ALA A 216 -0.21 5.39 -24.81
C ALA A 216 -0.80 5.70 -26.19
N MET A 217 -0.85 6.99 -26.50
CA MET A 217 -1.28 7.54 -27.79
C MET A 217 -0.21 7.21 -28.84
N TRP A 218 -0.45 6.16 -29.63
CA TRP A 218 0.36 5.89 -30.83
C TRP A 218 -0.51 6.05 -32.07
N LEU A 219 -0.17 7.07 -32.86
CA LEU A 219 -0.73 7.34 -34.17
C LEU A 219 -0.42 6.18 -35.12
N PRO A 220 -1.36 5.75 -35.98
CA PRO A 220 -1.11 4.68 -36.94
C PRO A 220 -0.36 5.24 -38.16
N THR A 221 0.93 4.93 -38.28
CA THR A 221 1.59 4.98 -39.58
C THR A 221 1.34 3.68 -40.31
N SER A 222 0.56 3.78 -41.37
CA SER A 222 0.50 2.85 -42.49
C SER A 222 1.89 2.37 -42.91
N TYR A 223 2.08 1.08 -43.19
CA TYR A 223 2.51 0.67 -44.53
C TYR A 223 2.41 -0.86 -44.74
N TRP A 224 1.56 -1.24 -45.70
CA TRP A 224 1.76 -2.20 -46.80
C TRP A 224 2.09 -3.67 -46.52
N SER A 225 1.27 -4.49 -47.19
CA SER A 225 1.31 -5.92 -47.36
C SER A 225 2.64 -6.45 -47.90
N LEU A 226 3.03 -7.63 -47.43
CA LEU A 226 3.70 -8.63 -48.26
C LEU A 226 3.38 -10.02 -47.70
N GLU A 227 2.52 -10.70 -48.45
CA GLU A 227 2.35 -12.14 -48.49
C GLU A 227 3.70 -12.85 -48.63
N LEU A 228 3.91 -13.94 -47.87
CA LEU A 228 4.96 -14.91 -48.16
C LEU A 228 4.42 -16.31 -47.84
N PRO A 229 4.30 -17.20 -48.84
CA PRO A 229 3.86 -18.56 -48.62
C PRO A 229 4.99 -19.43 -48.07
N LEU A 230 4.60 -20.35 -47.20
CA LEU A 230 5.41 -21.38 -46.59
C LEU A 230 5.99 -22.32 -47.67
N LEU A 231 7.32 -22.45 -47.73
CA LEU A 231 8.02 -23.47 -48.54
C LEU A 231 8.84 -24.38 -47.62
N LEU A 232 8.47 -25.66 -47.63
CA LEU A 232 9.12 -26.82 -47.03
C LEU A 232 10.47 -27.14 -47.71
N LEU A 233 11.28 -27.97 -47.02
CA LEU A 233 12.49 -28.74 -47.44
C LEU A 233 13.82 -28.02 -47.14
N LEU A 234 14.85 -28.56 -46.46
CA LEU A 234 15.33 -29.93 -46.15
C LEU A 234 16.15 -29.97 -44.83
N PRO A 235 16.39 -31.16 -44.24
CA PRO A 235 17.38 -31.37 -43.17
C PRO A 235 18.78 -31.74 -43.71
N LEU A 236 19.73 -31.80 -42.76
CA LEU A 236 21.08 -32.38 -42.80
C LEU A 236 22.25 -31.42 -43.07
N LEU A 237 23.05 -31.19 -42.03
CA LEU A 237 24.47 -31.47 -42.12
C LEU A 237 24.98 -32.01 -40.77
N VAL A 238 25.36 -33.28 -40.80
CA VAL A 238 26.21 -33.95 -39.81
C VAL A 238 27.52 -34.22 -40.57
N HIS A 239 28.63 -33.76 -39.98
CA HIS A 239 30.03 -33.83 -40.44
C HIS A 239 30.42 -32.91 -41.60
#